data_AF-A0A831SLE2-F1
#
_entry.id   AF-A0A831SLE2-F1
#
_cell.length_a   1.000
_cell.length_b   1.000
_cell.length_c   1.000
_cell.angle_alpha   90.00
_cell.angle_beta   90.00
_cell.angle_gamma   90.00
#
_symmetry.space_group_name_H-M   'P 1'
#
loop_
_entity.id
_entity.type
_entity.pdbx_description
1 polymer ?
#
loop_
_entity_poly.entity_id
_entity_poly.type
_entity_poly.pdbx_seq_one_letter_code
_entity_poly.pdbx_strand_id
1 'polypeptide(L)' 'MFIEFYWGNKKDEMFLVSIEREDGKEVNIEKIEQLLDKYRETDEAYNSNEWIDFLEENGYIAEIIEPDTYMYF' A
#
# COMPACT_ATOMS: atom_id res chain seq x y z
N MET A 1 2.04 10.80 -2.17
CA MET A 1 1.79 10.29 -3.55
C MET A 1 0.74 9.20 -3.44
N PHE A 2 -0.24 9.14 -4.35
CA PHE A 2 -1.26 8.08 -4.34
C PHE A 2 -0.85 6.92 -5.24
N ILE A 3 -0.91 5.69 -4.74
CA ILE A 3 -0.56 4.46 -5.46
C ILE A 3 -1.70 3.45 -5.30
N GLU A 4 -2.14 2.89 -6.42
CA GLU A 4 -3.14 1.83 -6.47
C GLU A 4 -2.47 0.46 -6.34
N PHE A 5 -2.92 -0.32 -5.36
CA PHE A 5 -2.45 -1.67 -5.11
C PHE A 5 -3.56 -2.70 -5.31
N TYR A 6 -3.13 -3.94 -5.56
CA TYR A 6 -4.02 -5.08 -5.74
C TYR A 6 -3.54 -6.25 -4.90
N TRP A 7 -4.47 -6.92 -4.22
CA TRP A 7 -4.23 -8.25 -3.66
C TRP A 7 -4.44 -9.31 -4.75
N GLY A 8 -3.55 -10.32 -4.81
CA GLY A 8 -3.63 -11.40 -5.80
C GLY A 8 -3.39 -10.99 -7.27
N ASN A 9 -3.96 -11.75 -8.20
CA ASN A 9 -3.76 -11.57 -9.66
C ASN A 9 -4.62 -10.42 -10.24
N LYS A 10 -4.38 -9.20 -9.74
CA LYS A 10 -4.93 -7.93 -10.27
C LYS A 10 -6.47 -7.87 -10.41
N LYS A 11 -7.23 -8.73 -9.72
CA LYS A 11 -8.68 -8.86 -9.91
C LYS A 11 -9.52 -9.06 -8.65
N ASP A 12 -8.89 -9.33 -7.50
CA ASP A 12 -9.65 -9.72 -6.30
C ASP A 12 -10.00 -8.49 -5.46
N GLU A 13 -9.01 -7.75 -4.97
CA GLU A 13 -9.25 -6.56 -4.16
C GLU A 13 -8.25 -5.45 -4.51
N MET A 14 -8.78 -4.24 -4.75
CA MET A 14 -7.99 -3.04 -5.01
C MET A 14 -8.13 -2.09 -3.82
N PHE A 15 -7.04 -1.44 -3.45
CA PHE A 15 -7.03 -0.39 -2.44
C PHE A 15 -6.06 0.71 -2.85
N LEU A 16 -6.42 1.95 -2.51
CA LEU A 16 -5.63 3.13 -2.78
C LEU A 16 -4.85 3.50 -1.53
N VAL A 17 -3.57 3.84 -1.67
CA VAL A 17 -2.72 4.23 -0.54
C VAL A 17 -2.03 5.54 -0.84
N SER A 18 -2.04 6.46 0.11
CA SER A 18 -1.15 7.63 0.12
C SER A 18 0.17 7.23 0.74
N ILE A 19 1.29 7.48 0.05
CA ILE A 19 2.64 7.20 0.53
C ILE A 19 3.49 8.46 0.46
N GLU A 20 4.17 8.75 1.55
CA GLU A 20 5.17 9.80 1.68
C GLU A 20 6.43 9.25 2.35
N ARG A 21 7.54 10.00 2.28
CA ARG A 21 8.76 9.64 3.01
C ARG A 21 8.92 10.54 4.22
N GLU A 22 9.32 9.96 5.34
CA GLU A 22 9.61 10.72 6.55
C GLU A 22 10.70 11.78 6.33
N ASP A 23 11.66 11.50 5.44
CA ASP A 23 12.75 12.43 5.11
C ASP A 23 12.37 13.50 4.07
N GLY A 24 11.09 13.58 3.69
CA GLY A 24 10.54 14.59 2.76
C GLY A 24 11.03 14.43 1.32
N LYS A 25 11.73 13.34 0.99
CA LYS A 25 12.19 13.06 -0.38
C LYS A 25 11.09 12.45 -1.23
N GLU A 26 11.32 12.48 -2.54
CA GLU A 26 10.46 11.82 -3.51
C GLU A 26 10.35 10.31 -3.25
N VAL A 27 9.12 9.80 -3.35
CA VAL A 27 8.81 8.37 -3.26
C VAL A 27 9.25 7.69 -4.54
N ASN A 28 10.07 6.65 -4.43
CA ASN A 28 10.47 5.83 -5.57
C ASN A 28 9.49 4.65 -5.70
N ILE A 29 8.68 4.66 -6.76
CA ILE A 29 7.65 3.66 -7.03
C ILE A 29 8.25 2.25 -7.16
N GLU A 30 9.36 2.08 -7.87
CA GLU A 30 10.01 0.77 -8.05
C GLU A 30 10.41 0.16 -6.70
N LYS A 31 10.84 0.99 -5.74
CA LYS A 31 11.18 0.53 -4.40
C LYS A 31 9.94 0.13 -3.59
N ILE A 32 8.82 0.83 -3.78
CA ILE A 32 7.55 0.47 -3.14
C ILE A 32 7.02 -0.85 -3.71
N GLU A 33 7.11 -1.08 -5.02
CA GLU A 33 6.74 -2.36 -5.64
C GLU A 33 7.61 -3.51 -5.14
N GLN A 34 8.92 -3.32 -5.01
CA GLN A 34 9.82 -4.32 -4.40
C GLN A 34 9.46 -4.65 -2.95
N LEU A 35 9.05 -3.64 -2.16
CA LEU A 35 8.60 -3.84 -0.79
C LEU A 35 7.28 -4.62 -0.74
N LEU A 36 6.36 -4.34 -1.66
CA LEU A 36 5.09 -5.04 -1.78
C LEU A 36 5.30 -6.52 -2.13
N ASP A 37 6.18 -6.81 -3.08
CA ASP A 37 6.50 -8.20 -3.45
C ASP A 37 7.18 -8.94 -2.29
N LYS A 38 8.11 -8.29 -1.58
CA LYS A 38 8.72 -8.84 -0.37
C LYS A 38 7.68 -9.14 0.72
N TYR A 39 6.72 -8.24 0.93
CA TYR A 39 5.65 -8.43 1.91
C TYR A 39 4.72 -9.59 1.54
N ARG A 40 4.42 -9.79 0.26
CA ARG A 40 3.65 -10.93 -0.24
C ARG A 40 4.37 -12.27 -0.09
N GLU A 41 5.70 -12.27 -0.12
CA GLU A 41 6.50 -13.48 0.09
C GLU A 41 6.58 -13.90 1.57
N THR A 42 6.33 -12.97 2.51
CA THR A 42 6.48 -13.22 3.95
C THR A 42 5.28 -13.91 4.61
N ASP A 43 4.06 -13.82 4.05
CA ASP A 43 2.87 -14.43 4.65
C ASP A 43 1.83 -14.80 3.57
N GLU A 44 1.05 -15.86 3.79
CA GLU A 44 -0.09 -16.23 2.93
C GLU A 44 -1.33 -15.36 3.23
N ALA A 45 -1.38 -14.70 4.39
CA ALA A 45 -2.53 -13.92 4.87
C ALA A 45 -2.29 -12.40 4.88
N TYR A 46 -1.52 -11.88 3.91
CA TYR A 46 -1.26 -10.45 3.76
C TYR A 46 -2.56 -9.62 3.70
N ASN A 47 -2.61 -8.52 4.45
CA ASN A 47 -3.70 -7.57 4.41
C ASN A 47 -3.22 -6.11 4.36
N SER A 48 -4.15 -5.19 4.08
CA SER A 48 -3.85 -3.77 3.86
C SER A 48 -3.36 -3.03 5.09
N ASN A 49 -3.83 -3.36 6.29
CA ASN A 49 -3.39 -2.65 7.49
C ASN A 49 -1.94 -3.02 7.83
N GLU A 50 -1.62 -4.31 7.81
CA GLU A 50 -0.25 -4.80 8.03
C GLU A 50 0.72 -4.34 6.93
N TRP A 51 0.22 -4.09 5.71
CA TRP A 51 1.00 -3.46 4.65
C TRP A 51 1.38 -2.01 4.98
N ILE A 52 0.48 -1.23 5.59
CA ILE A 52 0.79 0.13 6.05
C ILE A 52 1.86 0.08 7.14
N ASP A 53 1.67 -0.78 8.15
CA ASP A 53 2.65 -0.95 9.23
C ASP A 53 4.03 -1.32 8.66
N PHE A 54 4.08 -2.22 7.68
CA PHE A 54 5.32 -2.60 7.00
C PHE A 54 5.99 -1.43 6.27
N LEU A 55 5.21 -0.56 5.63
CA LEU A 55 5.74 0.66 4.99
C LEU A 55 6.32 1.62 6.03
N GLU A 56 5.64 1.80 7.16
CA GLU A 56 6.10 2.65 8.27
C GLU A 56 7.42 2.16 8.86
N GLU A 57 7.56 0.85 9.09
CA GLU A 57 8.83 0.24 9.52
C GLU A 57 9.99 0.47 8.53
N ASN A 58 9.68 0.73 7.26
CA ASN A 58 10.65 1.00 6.20
C ASN A 58 10.88 2.51 5.93
N GLY A 59 10.38 3.39 6.79
CA GLY A 59 10.62 4.84 6.74
C GLY A 59 9.69 5.61 5.79
N TYR A 60 8.51 5.07 5.55
CA TYR A 60 7.44 5.74 4.82
C TYR A 60 6.32 6.15 5.76
N ILE A 61 5.56 7.16 5.39
CA ILE A 61 4.29 7.48 6.03
C ILE A 61 3.23 7.01 5.04
N ALA A 62 2.36 6.09 5.45
CA ALA A 62 1.38 5.49 4.56
C ALA A 62 -0.03 5.48 5.16
N GLU A 63 -1.04 5.69 4.33
CA GLU A 63 -2.44 5.69 4.76
C GLU A 63 -3.32 5.08 3.67
N ILE A 64 -4.23 4.17 4.04
CA ILE A 64 -5.24 3.65 3.13
C ILE A 64 -6.25 4.76 2.86
N ILE A 65 -6.37 5.14 1.60
CA ILE A 65 -7.46 5.99 1.14
C ILE A 65 -8.65 5.06 0.87
N GLU A 66 -9.50 4.89 1.88
CA GLU A 66 -10.78 4.23 1.66
C GLU A 66 -11.57 5.04 0.62
N PRO A 67 -12.16 4.40 -0.40
CA PRO A 67 -13.16 5.08 -1.20
C PRO A 67 -14.30 5.44 -0.26
N ASP A 68 -14.59 6.74 -0.13
CA ASP A 68 -15.75 7.26 0.58
C ASP A 68 -16.95 6.37 0.26
N THR A 69 -17.42 5.61 1.23
CA THR A 69 -18.52 4.64 1.11
C THR A 69 -19.85 5.39 0.99
N TYR A 70 -19.96 6.28 0.00
CA TYR A 70 -21.15 7.07 -0.32
C TYR A 70 -21.44 7.01 -1.82
N MET A 71 -21.55 5.80 -2.37
CA MET A 71 -22.36 5.57 -3.57
C MET A 71 -23.20 4.31 -3.41
N TYR A 72 -24.08 4.31 -2.41
CA TYR A 72 -25.33 3.56 -2.50
C TYR A 72 -26.31 4.42 -3.33
N PHE A 73 -26.50 4.05 -4.60
CA PHE A 73 -27.70 4.45 -5.37
C PHE A 73 -28.68 3.29 -5.37
#